data_AF-A0A074ZF43-F1
#
_entry.id   AF-A0A074ZF43-F1
#
_cell.length_a   1.000
_cell.length_b   1.000
_cell.length_c   1.000
_cell.angle_alpha   90.00
_cell.angle_beta   90.00
_cell.angle_gamma   90.00
#
_symmetry.space_group_name_H-M   'P 1'
#
loop_
_entity.id
_entity.type
_entity.pdbx_description
1 polymer ?
#
loop_
_entity_poly.entity_id
_entity_poly.type
_entity_poly.pdbx_seq_one_letter_code
_entity_poly.pdbx_strand_id
1 'polypeptide(L)'
;MSDEDDTVGPLPSEMLPEGDADNEDIVGPLPCEAEESEESEFKPPPAKKKKRGAIHGLSASCDGELACTVGDDKTAKVFDVLNFDMISMMKLDFIPSGCCFIYTPKDEISTLAISDQSSPKIRIYDARSKNDLLHTMDRLHESPVECIVFNPIFGCVVSADSDGMLEYWAGPSENYGIPRTVEWSFKSDTDLYCLLGNKTHAINMTVSSNGQTLAVLGADRKVRLFRFSTGKLIRIYDESLEQYSKLQQAKQILPSMEFGRRLAQEKELDRSEFRHSCNLGFFLAYATLLGIKVVNVVTNCVVRSLGGPENLRFLQLAFIPPRSMFASNVAPGVGSGTSLCTPSLEMLAMATEDHHTSSTSTSAAVQAQQPVLVCTAFKKNRIYLFTNREPHDIKADGDSVTPGSAAERDIFNEKPTKEEVLAATRDSATAASRLAGSAILHTTLGDIHIRLFPRECPRTVENFVGHSRAGYYNGHIFHRVIKGFMIQTGCPLGTGTGGKSIWGGEFEDEFHPSLRHDRPYTVSMANAGPNTNGSQFFITVAPTPWLDNKHTVFGRVVKGMEVVQKISNIKTHAKNDKPLEDVNIISVTIKDLGAGI
;
A
#
# COMPACT_ATOMS: atom_id res chain seq x y z
N MET A 1 9.31 -20.27 -74.91
CA MET A 1 10.60 -19.56 -75.07
C MET A 1 11.18 -19.37 -73.68
N SER A 2 11.56 -20.42 -72.93
CA SER A 2 12.08 -21.76 -73.30
C SER A 2 13.52 -21.74 -73.85
N ASP A 3 14.35 -22.77 -73.63
CA ASP A 3 14.03 -24.08 -73.00
C ASP A 3 14.52 -24.17 -71.53
N GLU A 4 15.35 -25.05 -70.94
CA GLU A 4 16.15 -26.23 -71.34
C GLU A 4 16.64 -26.93 -70.02
N ASP A 5 17.17 -28.16 -70.00
CA ASP A 5 16.45 -29.36 -69.48
C ASP A 5 17.34 -30.28 -68.55
N ASP A 6 16.91 -31.51 -68.24
CA ASP A 6 17.61 -32.70 -67.65
C ASP A 6 17.89 -32.74 -66.10
N THR A 7 17.90 -33.88 -65.35
CA THR A 7 17.60 -35.32 -65.60
C THR A 7 17.26 -36.15 -64.32
N VAL A 8 16.26 -37.07 -64.41
CA VAL A 8 16.10 -38.48 -63.90
C VAL A 8 16.50 -38.93 -62.44
N GLY A 9 15.68 -39.83 -61.82
CA GLY A 9 15.85 -40.51 -60.49
C GLY A 9 16.61 -41.87 -60.50
N PRO A 10 16.26 -42.95 -59.72
CA PRO A 10 15.01 -43.26 -58.97
C PRO A 10 15.21 -43.96 -57.56
N LEU A 11 14.20 -44.73 -57.08
CA LEU A 11 14.09 -45.50 -55.81
C LEU A 11 14.83 -46.88 -55.81
N PRO A 12 14.94 -47.59 -54.66
CA PRO A 12 14.01 -48.71 -54.35
C PRO A 12 13.64 -48.89 -52.85
N SER A 13 12.89 -49.96 -52.53
CA SER A 13 12.25 -50.29 -51.23
C SER A 13 12.35 -51.77 -50.85
N GLU A 14 12.30 -52.12 -49.55
CA GLU A 14 12.07 -53.47 -48.97
C GLU A 14 11.94 -53.36 -47.43
N MET A 15 11.33 -54.24 -46.61
CA MET A 15 10.57 -55.49 -46.81
C MET A 15 9.63 -55.74 -45.59
N LEU A 16 8.62 -56.63 -45.70
CA LEU A 16 7.77 -57.15 -44.60
C LEU A 16 7.52 -58.66 -44.75
N PRO A 17 7.26 -59.37 -43.63
CA PRO A 17 6.23 -60.43 -43.55
C PRO A 17 5.30 -60.20 -42.31
N GLU A 18 4.01 -60.56 -42.23
CA GLU A 18 3.29 -61.82 -42.55
C GLU A 18 3.70 -63.02 -41.68
N GLY A 19 2.81 -63.78 -41.03
CA GLY A 19 1.34 -63.67 -40.87
C GLY A 19 0.80 -64.82 -39.97
N ASP A 20 -0.52 -64.80 -39.68
CA ASP A 20 -1.39 -65.93 -39.24
C ASP A 20 -1.01 -66.75 -37.96
N ALA A 21 -1.89 -67.47 -37.24
CA ALA A 21 -3.34 -67.43 -36.95
C ALA A 21 -3.50 -68.01 -35.50
N ASP A 22 -4.63 -67.92 -34.77
CA ASP A 22 -5.86 -68.72 -34.89
C ASP A 22 -6.96 -68.18 -33.94
N ASN A 23 -8.14 -68.82 -33.91
CA ASN A 23 -9.42 -68.26 -33.46
C ASN A 23 -10.07 -69.02 -32.24
N GLU A 24 -11.34 -68.72 -31.93
CA GLU A 24 -12.27 -69.43 -31.00
C GLU A 24 -12.13 -69.11 -29.47
N ASP A 25 -13.21 -68.91 -28.68
CA ASP A 25 -14.59 -68.59 -29.10
C ASP A 25 -15.49 -67.82 -28.09
N ILE A 26 -16.51 -67.21 -28.69
CA ILE A 26 -17.73 -66.51 -28.25
C ILE A 26 -18.32 -66.79 -26.84
N VAL A 27 -18.64 -65.72 -26.09
CA VAL A 27 -19.96 -65.48 -25.44
C VAL A 27 -20.27 -63.96 -25.48
N GLY A 28 -21.52 -63.56 -25.82
CA GLY A 28 -22.02 -62.16 -25.77
C GLY A 28 -23.38 -62.06 -25.04
N PRO A 29 -24.20 -60.99 -25.20
CA PRO A 29 -24.04 -59.81 -26.08
C PRO A 29 -24.28 -58.43 -25.38
N LEU A 30 -24.25 -57.36 -26.19
CA LEU A 30 -24.61 -55.95 -25.89
C LEU A 30 -26.09 -55.77 -25.44
N PRO A 31 -26.46 -54.70 -24.69
CA PRO A 31 -26.58 -53.32 -25.22
C PRO A 31 -26.16 -52.17 -24.27
N CYS A 32 -26.36 -50.93 -24.74
CA CYS A 32 -25.92 -49.67 -24.13
C CYS A 32 -26.85 -49.16 -22.99
N GLU A 33 -26.25 -48.55 -21.97
CA GLU A 33 -26.87 -47.50 -21.13
C GLU A 33 -25.88 -46.34 -20.93
N ALA A 34 -26.30 -45.24 -20.32
CA ALA A 34 -25.58 -43.96 -20.31
C ALA A 34 -24.80 -43.70 -19.00
N GLU A 35 -23.76 -42.87 -19.08
CA GLU A 35 -23.13 -42.26 -17.90
C GLU A 35 -23.46 -40.76 -17.83
N GLU A 36 -23.83 -40.29 -16.63
CA GLU A 36 -24.12 -38.89 -16.33
C GLU A 36 -22.86 -38.11 -15.93
N SER A 37 -22.95 -36.78 -15.90
CA SER A 37 -21.81 -35.86 -15.77
C SER A 37 -21.28 -35.69 -14.35
N GLU A 38 -19.96 -35.84 -14.15
CA GLU A 38 -19.25 -35.25 -13.02
C GLU A 38 -18.95 -33.76 -13.29
N GLU A 39 -19.48 -32.85 -12.46
CA GLU A 39 -19.10 -31.44 -12.49
C GLU A 39 -17.71 -31.21 -11.86
N SER A 40 -16.66 -31.15 -12.69
CA SER A 40 -15.32 -30.85 -12.22
C SER A 40 -15.19 -29.40 -11.72
N GLU A 41 -15.16 -29.19 -10.40
CA GLU A 41 -15.03 -27.87 -9.77
C GLU A 41 -13.75 -27.14 -10.25
N PHE A 42 -13.91 -26.12 -11.08
CA PHE A 42 -12.80 -25.38 -11.70
C PHE A 42 -12.08 -24.48 -10.69
N LYS A 43 -11.22 -25.07 -9.84
CA LYS A 43 -10.36 -24.32 -8.93
C LYS A 43 -9.40 -23.41 -9.71
N PRO A 44 -9.45 -22.08 -9.54
CA PRO A 44 -8.49 -21.19 -10.19
C PRO A 44 -7.08 -21.49 -9.67
N PRO A 45 -6.05 -21.51 -10.54
CA PRO A 45 -4.69 -21.84 -10.12
C PRO A 45 -4.19 -20.84 -9.08
N PRO A 46 -3.41 -21.28 -8.06
CA PRO A 46 -2.97 -20.40 -6.99
C PRO A 46 -2.16 -19.24 -7.57
N ALA A 47 -2.68 -18.02 -7.41
CA ALA A 47 -2.12 -16.82 -8.00
C ALA A 47 -0.68 -16.62 -7.50
N LYS A 48 0.30 -17.03 -8.32
CA LYS A 48 1.72 -16.78 -8.10
C LYS A 48 1.87 -15.27 -7.95
N LYS A 49 2.09 -14.80 -6.71
CA LYS A 49 2.41 -13.41 -6.42
C LYS A 49 3.77 -13.10 -7.05
N LYS A 50 3.77 -12.74 -8.35
CA LYS A 50 4.88 -12.02 -8.97
C LYS A 50 5.26 -10.91 -7.99
N LYS A 51 6.56 -10.80 -7.67
CA LYS A 51 7.08 -9.51 -7.19
C LYS A 51 6.69 -8.50 -8.27
N ARG A 52 5.75 -7.60 -7.94
CA ARG A 52 5.53 -6.40 -8.75
C ARG A 52 6.80 -5.57 -8.62
N GLY A 53 7.25 -4.98 -9.74
CA GLY A 53 8.40 -4.08 -9.75
C GLY A 53 8.16 -2.85 -8.88
N ALA A 54 9.21 -2.08 -8.60
CA ALA A 54 9.04 -0.71 -8.13
C ALA A 54 8.32 0.12 -9.21
N ILE A 55 7.63 1.16 -8.76
CA ILE A 55 6.97 2.15 -9.62
C ILE A 55 7.84 3.40 -9.61
N HIS A 56 8.38 3.77 -10.77
CA HIS A 56 9.30 4.90 -10.96
C HIS A 56 8.56 6.22 -11.20
N GLY A 57 7.35 6.12 -11.76
CA GLY A 57 6.53 7.28 -12.11
C GLY A 57 5.04 7.04 -11.90
N LEU A 58 4.37 8.09 -11.44
CA LEU A 58 2.92 8.25 -11.40
C LEU A 58 2.61 9.63 -11.98
N SER A 59 1.70 9.69 -12.95
CA SER A 59 1.14 10.95 -13.46
C SER A 59 -0.38 10.83 -13.50
N ALA A 60 -1.07 11.86 -13.04
CA ALA A 60 -2.49 12.07 -13.35
C ALA A 60 -2.62 12.91 -14.63
N SER A 61 -3.75 12.81 -15.32
CA SER A 61 -4.14 13.68 -16.42
C SER A 61 -4.50 15.09 -15.95
N CYS A 62 -4.61 16.04 -16.89
CA CYS A 62 -4.96 17.43 -16.57
C CYS A 62 -6.44 17.62 -16.15
N ASP A 63 -7.31 16.70 -16.54
CA ASP A 63 -8.72 16.60 -16.13
C ASP A 63 -8.92 15.83 -14.81
N GLY A 64 -7.96 14.97 -14.42
CA GLY A 64 -8.04 14.09 -13.26
C GLY A 64 -8.82 12.78 -13.48
N GLU A 65 -9.28 12.49 -14.71
CA GLU A 65 -9.98 11.24 -15.04
C GLU A 65 -9.04 10.03 -15.09
N LEU A 66 -7.79 10.23 -15.50
CA LEU A 66 -6.83 9.16 -15.80
C LEU A 66 -5.58 9.24 -14.92
N ALA A 67 -5.07 8.09 -14.51
CA ALA A 67 -3.78 7.96 -13.84
C ALA A 67 -2.90 6.89 -14.52
N CYS A 68 -1.68 7.25 -14.86
CA CYS A 68 -0.68 6.33 -15.42
C CYS A 68 0.40 6.01 -14.39
N THR A 69 0.72 4.73 -14.22
CA THR A 69 1.89 4.26 -13.46
C THR A 69 2.88 3.54 -14.37
N VAL A 70 4.19 3.74 -14.11
CA VAL A 70 5.29 3.09 -14.85
C VAL A 70 6.32 2.50 -13.88
N GLY A 71 6.97 1.39 -14.22
CA GLY A 71 7.89 0.69 -13.30
C GLY A 71 8.75 -0.42 -13.90
N ASP A 72 9.54 -1.10 -13.05
CA ASP A 72 10.55 -2.12 -13.46
C ASP A 72 9.98 -3.27 -14.30
N ASP A 73 8.68 -3.55 -14.18
CA ASP A 73 8.04 -4.65 -14.91
C ASP A 73 7.85 -4.37 -16.42
N LYS A 74 8.43 -3.25 -16.91
CA LYS A 74 8.35 -2.74 -18.28
C LYS A 74 6.92 -2.57 -18.78
N THR A 75 6.04 -2.09 -17.90
CA THR A 75 4.68 -1.73 -18.31
C THR A 75 4.32 -0.30 -17.91
N ALA A 76 3.49 0.32 -18.74
CA ALA A 76 2.69 1.48 -18.35
C ALA A 76 1.25 1.01 -18.14
N LYS A 77 0.69 1.30 -16.97
CA LYS A 77 -0.67 0.89 -16.60
C LYS A 77 -1.50 2.15 -16.40
N VAL A 78 -2.52 2.31 -17.24
CA VAL A 78 -3.47 3.43 -17.22
C VAL A 78 -4.74 2.99 -16.51
N PHE A 79 -5.14 3.78 -15.53
CA PHE A 79 -6.30 3.57 -14.68
C PHE A 79 -7.30 4.71 -14.85
N ASP A 80 -8.58 4.36 -14.79
CA ASP A 80 -9.68 5.27 -14.49
C ASP A 80 -9.63 5.64 -13.00
N VAL A 81 -9.59 6.93 -12.68
CA VAL A 81 -9.52 7.43 -11.30
C VAL A 81 -10.89 7.38 -10.60
N LEU A 82 -11.98 7.47 -11.36
CA LEU A 82 -13.35 7.49 -10.85
C LEU A 82 -13.89 6.08 -10.62
N ASN A 83 -13.66 5.17 -11.57
CA ASN A 83 -14.09 3.77 -11.51
C ASN A 83 -13.04 2.84 -10.85
N PHE A 84 -11.80 3.32 -10.65
CA PHE A 84 -10.66 2.55 -10.12
C PHE A 84 -10.24 1.33 -11.00
N ASP A 85 -10.70 1.30 -12.25
CA ASP A 85 -10.44 0.22 -13.21
C ASP A 85 -9.18 0.46 -14.05
N MET A 86 -8.50 -0.62 -14.43
CA MET A 86 -7.31 -0.58 -15.29
C MET A 86 -7.72 -0.65 -16.77
N ILE A 87 -7.87 0.52 -17.42
CA ILE A 87 -8.25 0.67 -18.83
C ILE A 87 -7.23 -0.01 -19.76
N SER A 88 -5.94 0.28 -19.58
CA SER A 88 -4.88 -0.19 -20.46
C SER A 88 -3.63 -0.66 -19.71
N MET A 89 -3.00 -1.70 -20.26
CA MET A 89 -1.67 -2.18 -19.85
C MET A 89 -0.79 -2.27 -21.10
N MET A 90 0.01 -1.24 -21.30
CA MET A 90 1.04 -1.18 -22.32
C MET A 90 2.27 -1.98 -21.87
N LYS A 91 2.90 -2.71 -22.78
CA LYS A 91 4.16 -3.43 -22.58
C LYS A 91 5.26 -2.73 -23.38
N LEU A 92 6.27 -2.27 -22.66
CA LEU A 92 7.40 -1.51 -23.19
C LEU A 92 8.59 -2.44 -23.40
N ASP A 93 9.41 -2.17 -24.42
CA ASP A 93 10.66 -2.93 -24.64
C ASP A 93 11.76 -2.55 -23.62
N PHE A 94 11.61 -1.38 -23.03
CA PHE A 94 12.60 -0.65 -22.22
C PHE A 94 12.11 -0.45 -20.78
N ILE A 95 12.98 0.02 -19.88
CA ILE A 95 12.59 0.37 -18.51
C ILE A 95 12.20 1.85 -18.49
N PRO A 96 10.95 2.20 -18.13
CA PRO A 96 10.50 3.58 -18.13
C PRO A 96 11.04 4.36 -16.94
N SER A 97 11.67 5.51 -17.20
CA SER A 97 12.16 6.44 -16.18
C SER A 97 11.03 7.31 -15.62
N GLY A 98 10.22 7.90 -16.49
CA GLY A 98 9.10 8.77 -16.12
C GLY A 98 7.95 8.71 -17.11
N CYS A 99 6.79 9.24 -16.71
CA CYS A 99 5.61 9.36 -17.56
C CYS A 99 4.88 10.68 -17.29
N CYS A 100 4.29 11.28 -18.32
CA CYS A 100 3.49 12.50 -18.20
C CYS A 100 2.38 12.49 -19.26
N PHE A 101 1.15 12.83 -18.88
CA PHE A 101 0.09 13.10 -19.85
C PHE A 101 0.32 14.48 -20.50
N ILE A 102 0.27 14.52 -21.83
CA ILE A 102 0.62 15.71 -22.64
C ILE A 102 -0.55 16.22 -23.51
N TYR A 103 -1.78 15.82 -23.17
CA TYR A 103 -3.02 16.24 -23.85
C TYR A 103 -3.80 17.26 -23.03
N THR A 104 -4.57 18.11 -23.73
CA THR A 104 -5.61 18.97 -23.16
C THR A 104 -7.00 18.39 -23.45
N PRO A 105 -8.08 18.77 -22.73
CA PRO A 105 -9.44 18.30 -23.03
C PRO A 105 -10.03 18.78 -24.37
N LYS A 106 -9.23 19.44 -25.22
CA LYS A 106 -9.57 19.79 -26.62
C LYS A 106 -8.98 18.81 -27.64
N ASP A 107 -8.00 18.01 -27.24
CA ASP A 107 -7.32 17.06 -28.11
C ASP A 107 -8.10 15.73 -28.13
N GLU A 108 -8.33 15.17 -29.31
CA GLU A 108 -9.16 13.96 -29.49
C GLU A 108 -8.53 12.69 -28.89
N ILE A 109 -7.23 12.70 -28.63
CA ILE A 109 -6.42 11.54 -28.20
C ILE A 109 -5.78 11.83 -26.85
N SER A 110 -5.95 10.92 -25.88
CA SER A 110 -5.36 11.03 -24.54
C SER A 110 -3.86 10.67 -24.56
N THR A 111 -3.04 11.53 -25.17
CA THR A 111 -1.61 11.25 -25.39
C THR A 111 -0.76 11.25 -24.12
N LEU A 112 0.09 10.24 -23.99
CA LEU A 112 0.97 9.96 -22.85
C LEU A 112 2.43 9.90 -23.33
N ALA A 113 3.29 10.75 -22.78
CA ALA A 113 4.73 10.69 -22.96
C ALA A 113 5.38 9.77 -21.92
N ILE A 114 6.33 8.93 -22.34
CA ILE A 114 7.12 8.04 -21.49
C ILE A 114 8.59 8.18 -21.87
N SER A 115 9.47 8.44 -20.89
CA SER A 115 10.92 8.43 -21.09
C SER A 115 11.55 7.07 -20.79
N ASP A 116 12.59 6.72 -21.55
CA ASP A 116 13.45 5.57 -21.29
C ASP A 116 14.51 5.93 -20.22
N GLN A 117 14.84 4.98 -19.33
CA GLN A 117 15.93 5.11 -18.36
C GLN A 117 17.31 4.90 -19.00
N SER A 118 17.37 4.18 -20.13
CA SER A 118 18.61 3.76 -20.78
C SER A 118 18.94 4.49 -22.08
N SER A 119 18.05 5.37 -22.56
CA SER A 119 18.25 6.15 -23.79
C SER A 119 17.57 7.53 -23.69
N PRO A 120 18.02 8.55 -24.45
CA PRO A 120 17.41 9.88 -24.45
C PRO A 120 16.00 9.95 -25.07
N LYS A 121 15.42 8.80 -25.45
CA LYS A 121 14.21 8.76 -26.28
C LYS A 121 12.95 8.94 -25.44
N ILE A 122 12.13 9.90 -25.85
CA ILE A 122 10.75 10.05 -25.36
C ILE A 122 9.83 9.36 -26.38
N ARG A 123 9.04 8.40 -25.91
CA ARG A 123 8.01 7.71 -26.72
C ARG A 123 6.62 8.21 -26.34
N ILE A 124 5.78 8.46 -27.33
CA ILE A 124 4.43 9.01 -27.15
C ILE A 124 3.41 7.96 -27.57
N TYR A 125 2.50 7.62 -26.67
CA TYR A 125 1.46 6.60 -26.83
C TYR A 125 0.07 7.21 -26.67
N ASP A 126 -0.97 6.59 -27.21
CA ASP A 126 -2.34 6.85 -26.73
C ASP A 126 -2.60 6.02 -25.46
N ALA A 127 -3.02 6.69 -24.39
CA ALA A 127 -3.33 6.07 -23.11
C ALA A 127 -4.59 5.20 -23.11
N ARG A 128 -5.54 5.43 -24.04
CA ARG A 128 -6.77 4.63 -24.18
C ARG A 128 -6.53 3.38 -25.04
N SER A 129 -5.62 3.45 -26.01
CA SER A 129 -5.16 2.32 -26.84
C SER A 129 -4.55 1.16 -26.06
N LYS A 130 -4.33 0.04 -26.76
CA LYS A 130 -3.49 -1.07 -26.29
C LYS A 130 -2.16 -1.10 -27.03
N ASN A 131 -1.24 -0.24 -26.56
CA ASN A 131 0.18 -0.19 -26.96
C ASN A 131 0.48 0.54 -28.27
N ASP A 132 -0.42 1.41 -28.75
CA ASP A 132 -0.22 2.14 -30.00
C ASP A 132 0.78 3.29 -29.81
N LEU A 133 1.94 3.15 -30.43
CA LEU A 133 3.03 4.13 -30.45
C LEU A 133 2.73 5.19 -31.53
N LEU A 134 2.39 6.40 -31.11
CA LEU A 134 2.07 7.52 -31.99
C LEU A 134 3.33 8.20 -32.54
N HIS A 135 4.33 8.41 -31.68
CA HIS A 135 5.55 9.12 -32.05
C HIS A 135 6.75 8.72 -31.18
N THR A 136 7.97 8.99 -31.64
CA THR A 136 9.21 8.81 -30.87
C THR A 136 10.15 9.96 -31.18
N MET A 137 10.53 10.70 -30.14
CA MET A 137 11.48 11.79 -30.20
C MET A 137 12.88 11.24 -29.89
N ASP A 138 13.80 11.33 -30.85
CA ASP A 138 15.13 10.71 -30.80
C ASP A 138 16.30 11.72 -30.84
N ARG A 139 16.02 13.01 -31.09
CA ARG A 139 17.00 14.11 -31.27
C ARG A 139 16.73 15.32 -30.38
N LEU A 140 16.03 15.09 -29.27
CA LEU A 140 15.72 16.12 -28.28
C LEU A 140 16.95 16.24 -27.35
N HIS A 141 17.04 15.34 -26.37
CA HIS A 141 18.18 15.26 -25.45
C HIS A 141 19.31 14.38 -26.01
N GLU A 142 20.53 14.57 -25.50
CA GLU A 142 21.65 13.63 -25.73
C GLU A 142 21.67 12.52 -24.65
N SER A 143 21.22 12.83 -23.43
CA SER A 143 21.22 11.94 -22.26
C SER A 143 19.80 11.51 -21.81
N PRO A 144 19.67 10.44 -20.99
CA PRO A 144 18.37 9.92 -20.56
C PRO A 144 17.48 10.95 -19.84
N VAL A 145 16.17 10.92 -20.13
CA VAL A 145 15.20 11.91 -19.64
C VAL A 145 14.60 11.48 -18.31
N GLU A 146 14.94 12.19 -17.24
CA GLU A 146 14.47 11.88 -15.88
C GLU A 146 13.07 12.45 -15.60
N CYS A 147 12.81 13.68 -16.05
CA CYS A 147 11.59 14.42 -15.74
C CYS A 147 10.90 14.96 -16.99
N ILE A 148 9.58 14.81 -17.05
CA ILE A 148 8.70 15.42 -18.06
C ILE A 148 7.52 16.06 -17.32
N VAL A 149 7.18 17.32 -17.65
CA VAL A 149 6.02 18.02 -17.10
C VAL A 149 5.27 18.76 -18.21
N PHE A 150 3.94 18.68 -18.21
CA PHE A 150 3.08 19.35 -19.18
C PHE A 150 2.47 20.65 -18.62
N ASN A 151 2.33 21.66 -19.47
CA ASN A 151 1.63 22.91 -19.21
C ASN A 151 0.37 23.00 -20.09
N PRO A 152 -0.81 22.63 -19.57
CA PRO A 152 -2.05 22.57 -20.35
C PRO A 152 -2.56 23.96 -20.79
N ILE A 153 -2.07 25.05 -20.20
CA ILE A 153 -2.47 26.42 -20.55
C ILE A 153 -1.76 26.90 -21.82
N PHE A 154 -0.48 26.55 -22.00
CA PHE A 154 0.31 26.93 -23.17
C PHE A 154 0.49 25.81 -24.20
N GLY A 155 -0.07 24.62 -23.96
CA GLY A 155 0.05 23.45 -24.86
C GLY A 155 1.49 22.94 -25.00
N CYS A 156 2.31 23.15 -23.96
CA CYS A 156 3.77 22.97 -24.02
C CYS A 156 4.23 21.97 -22.96
N VAL A 157 5.10 21.04 -23.35
CA VAL A 157 5.81 20.12 -22.48
C VAL A 157 7.20 20.67 -22.17
N VAL A 158 7.70 20.45 -20.95
CA VAL A 158 9.10 20.66 -20.58
C VAL A 158 9.70 19.35 -20.12
N SER A 159 10.89 19.04 -20.61
CA SER A 159 11.63 17.80 -20.31
C SER A 159 13.06 18.11 -19.87
N ALA A 160 13.61 17.25 -19.00
CA ALA A 160 14.95 17.39 -18.43
C ALA A 160 15.72 16.07 -18.45
N ASP A 161 16.99 16.14 -18.83
CA ASP A 161 17.92 15.00 -18.82
C ASP A 161 18.74 14.90 -17.53
N SER A 162 19.54 13.83 -17.43
CA SER A 162 20.45 13.54 -16.31
C SER A 162 21.70 14.44 -16.25
N ASP A 163 21.97 15.25 -17.28
CA ASP A 163 23.12 16.19 -17.33
C ASP A 163 22.73 17.62 -16.94
N GLY A 164 21.44 17.94 -16.97
CA GLY A 164 20.88 19.24 -16.60
C GLY A 164 20.54 20.14 -17.78
N MET A 165 20.23 19.57 -18.95
CA MET A 165 19.58 20.31 -20.04
C MET A 165 18.07 20.40 -19.79
N LEU A 166 17.47 21.55 -20.10
CA LEU A 166 16.02 21.78 -20.05
C LEU A 166 15.50 22.12 -21.45
N GLU A 167 14.51 21.37 -21.92
CA GLU A 167 13.98 21.53 -23.28
C GLU A 167 12.46 21.62 -23.32
N TYR A 168 11.99 22.53 -24.18
CA TYR A 168 10.58 22.88 -24.39
C TYR A 168 10.14 22.36 -25.75
N TRP A 169 9.04 21.61 -25.79
CA TRP A 169 8.44 21.07 -27.01
C TRP A 169 6.91 21.13 -26.91
N ALA A 170 6.22 21.16 -28.05
CA ALA A 170 4.76 21.31 -28.09
C ALA A 170 4.02 20.00 -27.77
N GLY A 171 2.74 20.11 -27.44
CA GLY A 171 1.82 18.96 -27.41
C GLY A 171 1.46 18.44 -28.81
N PRO A 172 0.47 17.54 -28.90
CA PRO A 172 -0.01 16.98 -30.18
C PRO A 172 -0.44 18.05 -31.19
N SER A 173 -1.03 19.14 -30.70
CA SER A 173 -1.60 20.24 -31.50
C SER A 173 -0.58 21.01 -32.37
N GLU A 174 0.72 20.97 -32.06
CA GLU A 174 1.78 21.49 -32.94
C GLU A 174 2.80 20.41 -33.36
N ASN A 175 2.36 19.14 -33.44
CA ASN A 175 3.15 17.98 -33.88
C ASN A 175 4.49 17.80 -33.12
N TYR A 176 4.51 18.07 -31.81
CA TYR A 176 5.68 17.89 -30.94
C TYR A 176 6.92 18.73 -31.34
N GLY A 177 6.73 19.79 -32.13
CA GLY A 177 7.79 20.70 -32.55
C GLY A 177 8.19 21.74 -31.50
N ILE A 178 8.87 22.80 -31.93
CA ILE A 178 9.15 23.97 -31.08
C ILE A 178 7.82 24.69 -30.81
N PRO A 179 7.43 24.94 -29.55
CA PRO A 179 6.14 25.53 -29.21
C PRO A 179 6.08 26.99 -29.65
N ARG A 180 4.99 27.39 -30.30
CA ARG A 180 4.79 28.79 -30.74
C ARG A 180 4.37 29.73 -29.60
N THR A 181 4.02 29.17 -28.45
CA THR A 181 3.48 29.87 -27.28
C THR A 181 4.56 30.50 -26.37
N VAL A 182 5.85 30.30 -26.64
CA VAL A 182 6.94 30.93 -25.88
C VAL A 182 7.42 32.23 -26.55
N GLU A 183 7.89 33.17 -25.74
CA GLU A 183 8.30 34.53 -26.16
C GLU A 183 9.73 34.58 -26.77
N TRP A 184 10.47 33.47 -26.72
CA TRP A 184 11.88 33.39 -27.12
C TRP A 184 12.07 32.50 -28.36
N SER A 185 13.00 32.88 -29.25
CA SER A 185 13.34 32.10 -30.45
C SER A 185 14.66 31.35 -30.34
N PHE A 186 15.58 31.78 -29.48
CA PHE A 186 16.87 31.14 -29.26
C PHE A 186 17.07 30.78 -27.79
N LYS A 187 17.61 29.58 -27.52
CA LYS A 187 17.93 29.11 -26.15
C LYS A 187 18.97 30.00 -25.45
N SER A 188 19.81 30.73 -26.21
CA SER A 188 20.76 31.73 -25.72
C SER A 188 20.11 32.85 -24.91
N ASP A 189 18.84 33.13 -25.19
CA ASP A 189 18.12 34.27 -24.63
C ASP A 189 17.40 33.88 -23.32
N THR A 190 17.65 32.65 -22.84
CA THR A 190 16.98 31.99 -21.70
C THR A 190 18.00 31.50 -20.68
N ASP A 191 17.57 31.28 -19.43
CA ASP A 191 18.42 30.78 -18.36
C ASP A 191 18.39 29.24 -18.24
N LEU A 192 17.88 28.53 -19.26
CA LEU A 192 17.64 27.08 -19.22
C LEU A 192 18.93 26.27 -19.02
N TYR A 193 20.06 26.75 -19.51
CA TYR A 193 21.40 26.17 -19.28
C TYR A 193 21.91 26.28 -17.84
N CYS A 194 21.20 26.94 -16.92
CA CYS A 194 21.69 27.16 -15.56
C CYS A 194 21.84 25.89 -14.71
N LEU A 195 21.22 24.78 -15.09
CA LEU A 195 21.39 23.47 -14.45
C LEU A 195 22.72 22.82 -14.88
N LEU A 196 22.89 22.58 -16.19
CA LEU A 196 24.14 22.15 -16.81
C LEU A 196 25.36 23.00 -16.40
N GLY A 197 25.21 24.33 -16.38
CA GLY A 197 26.26 25.27 -15.96
C GLY A 197 26.64 25.16 -14.46
N ASN A 198 25.73 24.68 -13.61
CA ASN A 198 26.00 24.34 -12.20
C ASN A 198 26.40 22.85 -12.02
N LYS A 199 26.48 22.06 -13.10
CA LYS A 199 26.74 20.61 -13.10
C LYS A 199 25.74 19.83 -12.24
N THR A 200 24.45 20.08 -12.44
CA THR A 200 23.36 19.45 -11.67
C THR A 200 22.12 19.26 -12.52
N HIS A 201 21.44 18.12 -12.39
CA HIS A 201 20.20 17.79 -13.11
C HIS A 201 18.93 18.08 -12.29
N ALA A 202 17.76 17.95 -12.94
CA ALA A 202 16.45 18.17 -12.35
C ALA A 202 15.84 16.87 -11.78
N ILE A 203 15.83 16.74 -10.44
CA ILE A 203 15.17 15.62 -9.74
C ILE A 203 13.64 15.70 -9.87
N ASN A 204 13.10 16.91 -10.01
CA ASN A 204 11.65 17.11 -10.21
C ASN A 204 11.33 18.46 -10.89
N MET A 205 10.21 18.51 -11.58
CA MET A 205 9.68 19.72 -12.22
C MET A 205 8.17 19.83 -12.00
N THR A 206 7.68 21.02 -11.70
CA THR A 206 6.24 21.30 -11.52
C THR A 206 5.89 22.68 -12.09
N VAL A 207 4.80 22.74 -12.86
CA VAL A 207 4.27 23.98 -13.44
C VAL A 207 3.20 24.54 -12.52
N SER A 208 3.18 25.86 -12.36
CA SER A 208 2.17 26.57 -11.57
C SER A 208 0.76 26.37 -12.12
N SER A 209 -0.26 26.37 -11.25
CA SER A 209 -1.68 26.28 -11.66
C SER A 209 -2.16 27.35 -12.65
N ASN A 210 -1.45 28.49 -12.79
CA ASN A 210 -1.73 29.52 -13.80
C ASN A 210 -0.84 29.44 -15.06
N GLY A 211 -0.02 28.39 -15.19
CA GLY A 211 0.88 28.14 -16.32
C GLY A 211 2.11 29.07 -16.44
N GLN A 212 2.19 30.16 -15.66
CA GLN A 212 3.19 31.22 -15.88
C GLN A 212 4.58 30.93 -15.30
N THR A 213 4.69 30.02 -14.32
CA THR A 213 5.94 29.71 -13.61
C THR A 213 6.24 28.21 -13.65
N LEU A 214 7.51 27.87 -13.87
CA LEU A 214 8.05 26.52 -13.73
C LEU A 214 8.95 26.49 -12.49
N ALA A 215 8.69 25.59 -11.55
CA ALA A 215 9.64 25.24 -10.49
C ALA A 215 10.41 23.99 -10.89
N VAL A 216 11.74 24.05 -10.74
CA VAL A 216 12.65 22.93 -10.95
C VAL A 216 13.47 22.72 -9.68
N LEU A 217 13.49 21.48 -9.17
CA LEU A 217 14.30 21.08 -8.02
C LEU A 217 15.57 20.40 -8.53
N GLY A 218 16.72 21.07 -8.37
CA GLY A 218 18.02 20.51 -8.73
C GLY A 218 18.55 19.51 -7.70
N ALA A 219 19.41 18.58 -8.12
CA ALA A 219 20.13 17.68 -7.23
C ALA A 219 21.09 18.42 -6.26
N ASP A 220 21.45 19.67 -6.58
CA ASP A 220 22.13 20.60 -5.67
C ASP A 220 21.26 21.10 -4.50
N ARG A 221 20.01 20.61 -4.38
CA ARG A 221 18.99 21.04 -3.40
C ARG A 221 18.62 22.53 -3.53
N LYS A 222 18.66 23.08 -4.73
CA LYS A 222 18.17 24.44 -4.99
C LYS A 222 16.91 24.40 -5.84
N VAL A 223 15.86 25.08 -5.37
CA VAL A 223 14.61 25.25 -6.12
C VAL A 223 14.75 26.50 -6.99
N ARG A 224 14.74 26.30 -8.30
CA ARG A 224 14.83 27.35 -9.32
C ARG A 224 13.42 27.66 -9.84
N LEU A 225 13.02 28.92 -9.84
CA LEU A 225 11.75 29.36 -10.45
C LEU A 225 12.03 30.09 -11.75
N PHE A 226 11.48 29.60 -12.85
CA PHE A 226 11.56 30.21 -14.18
C PHE A 226 10.20 30.80 -14.59
N ARG A 227 10.21 31.90 -15.34
CA ARG A 227 9.03 32.36 -16.08
C ARG A 227 8.88 31.47 -17.31
N PHE A 228 7.75 30.78 -17.41
CA PHE A 228 7.52 29.75 -18.43
C PHE A 228 7.60 30.34 -19.85
N SER A 229 6.97 31.50 -20.07
CA SER A 229 6.91 32.12 -21.40
C SER A 229 8.27 32.63 -21.90
N THR A 230 9.14 33.15 -21.02
CA THR A 230 10.45 33.71 -21.42
C THR A 230 11.63 32.77 -21.19
N GLY A 231 11.45 31.62 -20.53
CA GLY A 231 12.54 30.73 -20.14
C GLY A 231 13.55 31.34 -19.15
N LYS A 232 13.23 32.47 -18.50
CA LYS A 232 14.16 33.24 -17.65
C LYS A 232 14.00 32.94 -16.18
N LEU A 233 15.11 32.91 -15.45
CA LEU A 233 15.18 32.60 -14.03
C LEU A 233 14.69 33.82 -13.22
N ILE A 234 13.64 33.61 -12.43
CA ILE A 234 13.03 34.61 -11.54
C ILE A 234 13.75 34.62 -10.19
N ARG A 235 13.92 33.44 -9.56
CA ARG A 235 14.52 33.27 -8.21
C ARG A 235 15.16 31.90 -8.05
N ILE A 236 16.08 31.79 -7.08
CA ILE A 236 16.63 30.55 -6.56
C ILE A 236 16.38 30.53 -5.04
N TYR A 237 15.86 29.42 -4.50
CA TYR A 237 15.88 29.11 -3.08
C TYR A 237 17.00 28.10 -2.81
N ASP A 238 18.00 28.48 -2.02
CA ASP A 238 19.14 27.62 -1.67
C ASP A 238 18.87 26.88 -0.36
N GLU A 239 18.62 25.57 -0.47
CA GLU A 239 18.36 24.66 0.66
C GLU A 239 19.49 23.65 0.82
N SER A 240 20.70 23.99 0.35
CA SER A 240 21.88 23.13 0.40
C SER A 240 22.34 22.82 1.82
N LEU A 241 22.98 21.66 1.98
CA LEU A 241 23.54 21.22 3.27
C LEU A 241 24.63 22.16 3.80
N GLU A 242 25.35 22.86 2.92
CA GLU A 242 26.26 23.93 3.32
C GLU A 242 25.54 25.10 3.98
N GLN A 243 24.45 25.57 3.37
CA GLN A 243 23.68 26.69 3.90
C GLN A 243 23.05 26.34 5.24
N TYR A 244 22.52 25.12 5.38
CA TYR A 244 22.06 24.60 6.67
C TYR A 244 23.17 24.50 7.73
N SER A 245 24.40 24.12 7.34
CA SER A 245 25.54 24.07 8.25
C SER A 245 25.98 25.47 8.71
N LYS A 246 26.03 26.44 7.79
CA LYS A 246 26.33 27.86 8.07
C LYS A 246 25.27 28.47 9.00
N LEU A 247 23.99 28.21 8.74
CA LEU A 247 22.87 28.65 9.58
C LEU A 247 22.96 28.07 11.00
N GLN A 248 23.19 26.76 11.14
CA GLN A 248 23.32 26.08 12.44
C GLN A 248 24.53 26.58 13.26
N GLN A 249 25.61 27.04 12.60
CA GLN A 249 26.76 27.68 13.25
C GLN A 249 26.43 29.11 13.72
N ALA A 250 25.71 29.90 12.91
CA ALA A 250 25.34 31.28 13.25
C ALA A 250 24.24 31.36 14.32
N LYS A 251 23.31 30.42 14.32
CA LYS A 251 22.25 30.26 15.33
C LYS A 251 21.92 28.78 15.45
N GLN A 252 21.96 28.23 16.66
CA GLN A 252 21.53 26.85 16.89
C GLN A 252 20.02 26.73 16.62
N ILE A 253 19.64 26.06 15.52
CA ILE A 253 18.24 25.81 15.13
C ILE A 253 17.73 24.52 15.77
N LEU A 254 18.58 23.49 15.82
CA LEU A 254 18.28 22.19 16.44
C LEU A 254 19.38 21.78 17.45
N PRO A 255 19.08 20.87 18.39
CA PRO A 255 20.10 20.18 19.18
C PRO A 255 21.12 19.48 18.26
N SER A 256 22.41 19.61 18.55
CA SER A 256 23.48 19.17 17.63
C SER A 256 23.42 17.68 17.28
N MET A 257 22.97 16.84 18.23
CA MET A 257 22.74 15.40 18.00
C MET A 257 21.60 15.13 17.00
N GLU A 258 20.53 15.92 17.04
CA GLU A 258 19.42 15.79 16.11
C GLU A 258 19.80 16.32 14.72
N PHE A 259 20.44 17.50 14.66
CA PHE A 259 20.96 18.06 13.42
C PHE A 259 21.89 17.08 12.70
N GLY A 260 22.83 16.47 13.44
CA GLY A 260 23.72 15.43 12.91
C GLY A 260 22.98 14.19 12.40
N ARG A 261 21.90 13.78 13.06
CA ARG A 261 21.06 12.65 12.63
C ARG A 261 20.28 12.96 11.34
N ARG A 262 19.66 14.15 11.24
CA ARG A 262 18.98 14.58 10.00
C ARG A 262 19.97 14.74 8.84
N LEU A 263 21.16 15.31 9.10
CA LEU A 263 22.24 15.44 8.11
C LEU A 263 22.77 14.08 7.63
N ALA A 264 22.83 13.07 8.51
CA ALA A 264 23.20 11.71 8.12
C ALA A 264 22.11 11.03 7.27
N GLN A 265 20.82 11.24 7.58
CA GLN A 265 19.71 10.76 6.76
C GLN A 265 19.72 11.39 5.37
N GLU A 266 20.05 12.68 5.26
CA GLU A 266 20.15 13.35 3.95
C GLU A 266 21.33 12.81 3.12
N LYS A 267 22.49 12.54 3.72
CA LYS A 267 23.63 11.90 3.06
C LYS A 267 23.40 10.42 2.68
N GLU A 268 22.40 9.78 3.28
CA GLU A 268 21.94 8.46 2.87
C GLU A 268 20.97 8.57 1.69
N LEU A 269 20.09 9.57 1.72
CA LEU A 269 19.15 9.88 0.63
C LEU A 269 19.90 10.21 -0.68
N ASP A 270 21.00 10.97 -0.61
CA ASP A 270 21.92 11.27 -1.72
C ASP A 270 22.51 10.02 -2.41
N ARG A 271 22.41 8.83 -1.80
CA ARG A 271 22.90 7.55 -2.35
C ARG A 271 21.79 6.66 -2.89
N SER A 272 20.56 7.18 -3.00
CA SER A 272 19.37 6.40 -3.29
C SER A 272 18.46 7.12 -4.28
N GLU A 273 17.85 6.35 -5.18
CA GLU A 273 17.06 6.84 -6.33
C GLU A 273 15.69 7.43 -5.94
N PHE A 274 15.50 7.84 -4.68
CA PHE A 274 14.26 8.40 -4.19
C PHE A 274 14.09 9.86 -4.61
N ARG A 275 13.38 10.08 -5.71
CA ARG A 275 13.01 11.42 -6.20
C ARG A 275 12.28 12.23 -5.13
N HIS A 276 12.88 13.34 -4.74
CA HIS A 276 12.17 14.44 -4.08
C HIS A 276 11.07 14.98 -4.99
N SER A 277 10.10 15.72 -4.43
CA SER A 277 9.23 16.59 -5.23
C SER A 277 9.06 17.96 -4.60
N CYS A 278 8.74 18.94 -5.43
CA CYS A 278 8.12 20.19 -5.02
C CYS A 278 6.72 20.26 -5.66
N ASN A 279 5.85 21.12 -5.13
CA ASN A 279 4.55 21.43 -5.71
C ASN A 279 4.40 22.94 -5.83
N LEU A 280 3.84 23.43 -6.93
CA LEU A 280 3.70 24.84 -7.24
C LEU A 280 2.24 25.21 -7.52
N GLY A 281 1.58 25.85 -6.56
CA GLY A 281 0.34 26.59 -6.76
C GLY A 281 0.58 28.08 -6.56
N PHE A 282 -0.39 28.77 -5.94
CA PHE A 282 -0.17 30.11 -5.36
C PHE A 282 0.95 30.11 -4.29
N PHE A 283 1.16 28.95 -3.65
CA PHE A 283 2.29 28.68 -2.77
C PHE A 283 3.19 27.61 -3.40
N LEU A 284 4.49 27.80 -3.25
CA LEU A 284 5.52 26.82 -3.52
C LEU A 284 5.75 26.00 -2.25
N ALA A 285 5.60 24.68 -2.32
CA ALA A 285 5.92 23.77 -1.23
C ALA A 285 7.07 22.83 -1.64
N TYR A 286 8.07 22.70 -0.76
CA TYR A 286 9.18 21.77 -0.95
C TYR A 286 9.68 21.23 0.40
N ALA A 287 10.15 19.98 0.39
CA ALA A 287 10.62 19.30 1.59
C ALA A 287 12.13 19.53 1.81
N THR A 288 12.50 19.96 3.01
CA THR A 288 13.86 20.33 3.44
C THR A 288 14.35 19.46 4.60
N LEU A 289 15.61 19.66 5.00
CA LEU A 289 16.23 19.04 6.18
C LEU A 289 15.43 19.27 7.48
N LEU A 290 14.72 20.39 7.62
CA LEU A 290 13.97 20.74 8.83
C LEU A 290 12.50 20.29 8.81
N GLY A 291 11.98 19.88 7.66
CA GLY A 291 10.53 19.71 7.43
C GLY A 291 10.12 20.34 6.10
N ILE A 292 8.82 20.56 5.89
CA ILE A 292 8.30 21.11 4.63
C ILE A 292 8.15 22.63 4.76
N LYS A 293 8.78 23.40 3.86
CA LYS A 293 8.57 24.85 3.78
C LYS A 293 7.46 25.15 2.78
N VAL A 294 6.57 26.07 3.16
CA VAL A 294 5.54 26.64 2.28
C VAL A 294 5.87 28.12 2.09
N VAL A 295 6.16 28.52 0.85
CA VAL A 295 6.63 29.86 0.47
C VAL A 295 5.62 30.51 -0.46
N ASN A 296 5.26 31.78 -0.20
CA ASN A 296 4.46 32.57 -1.13
C ASN A 296 5.38 33.06 -2.26
N VAL A 297 5.08 32.63 -3.50
CA VAL A 297 5.90 32.93 -4.68
C VAL A 297 5.88 34.41 -5.05
N VAL A 298 4.80 35.13 -4.75
CA VAL A 298 4.70 36.57 -4.99
C VAL A 298 5.54 37.33 -3.95
N THR A 299 5.19 37.21 -2.67
CA THR A 299 5.78 38.02 -1.58
C THR A 299 7.18 37.58 -1.14
N ASN A 300 7.62 36.39 -1.57
CA ASN A 300 8.89 35.76 -1.18
C ASN A 300 9.00 35.38 0.32
N CYS A 301 7.90 35.41 1.06
CA CYS A 301 7.87 35.05 2.48
C CYS A 301 7.62 33.55 2.68
N VAL A 302 8.29 32.94 3.66
CA VAL A 302 7.88 31.64 4.21
C VAL A 302 6.59 31.85 5.00
N VAL A 303 5.51 31.19 4.57
CA VAL A 303 4.16 31.31 5.16
C VAL A 303 4.00 30.34 6.33
N ARG A 304 4.51 29.11 6.19
CA ARG A 304 4.50 28.10 7.26
C ARG A 304 5.66 27.10 7.06
N SER A 305 6.10 26.51 8.16
CA SER A 305 7.01 25.36 8.18
C SER A 305 6.28 24.19 8.85
N LEU A 306 6.06 23.10 8.11
CA LEU A 306 5.30 21.93 8.53
C LEU A 306 6.23 20.75 8.85
N GLY A 307 5.80 19.84 9.73
CA GLY A 307 6.59 18.66 10.13
C GLY A 307 7.86 18.97 10.94
N GLY A 308 8.09 20.23 11.34
CA GLY A 308 9.27 20.68 12.09
C GLY A 308 9.71 19.80 13.27
N PRO A 309 8.83 19.50 14.25
CA PRO A 309 9.17 18.68 15.40
C PRO A 309 9.24 17.17 15.10
N GLU A 310 8.91 16.74 13.87
CA GLU A 310 9.00 15.35 13.48
C GLU A 310 10.38 15.06 12.88
N ASN A 311 11.08 14.06 13.41
CA ASN A 311 12.38 13.61 12.90
C ASN A 311 12.18 12.70 11.67
N LEU A 312 11.60 13.29 10.62
CA LEU A 312 11.17 12.63 9.38
C LEU A 312 11.59 13.47 8.17
N ARG A 313 12.24 12.82 7.19
CA ARG A 313 12.55 13.43 5.89
C ARG A 313 11.40 13.20 4.91
N PHE A 314 10.53 14.19 4.77
CA PHE A 314 9.46 14.18 3.76
C PHE A 314 10.05 14.26 2.34
N LEU A 315 9.39 13.66 1.34
CA LEU A 315 9.90 13.51 -0.03
C LEU A 315 8.89 13.94 -1.10
N GLN A 316 7.87 13.12 -1.36
CA GLN A 316 6.80 13.46 -2.29
C GLN A 316 5.79 14.34 -1.55
N LEU A 317 5.30 15.36 -2.23
CA LEU A 317 4.29 16.32 -1.79
C LEU A 317 3.14 16.31 -2.81
N ALA A 318 1.92 16.57 -2.35
CA ALA A 318 0.80 16.90 -3.22
C ALA A 318 -0.18 17.83 -2.48
N PHE A 319 -0.63 18.91 -3.11
CA PHE A 319 -1.78 19.67 -2.60
C PHE A 319 -3.09 19.04 -3.11
N ILE A 320 -3.95 18.59 -2.19
CA ILE A 320 -5.36 18.36 -2.49
C ILE A 320 -6.05 19.74 -2.48
N PRO A 321 -6.61 20.21 -3.61
CA PRO A 321 -7.42 21.42 -3.63
C PRO A 321 -8.73 21.18 -2.84
N PRO A 322 -9.31 22.23 -2.23
CA PRO A 322 -10.54 22.10 -1.47
C PRO A 322 -11.70 21.58 -2.32
N ARG A 323 -12.62 20.84 -1.69
CA ARG A 323 -13.66 20.06 -2.38
C ARG A 323 -14.62 20.91 -3.24
N SER A 324 -14.73 22.22 -2.95
CA SER A 324 -15.46 23.19 -3.75
C SER A 324 -14.90 23.42 -5.16
N MET A 325 -13.61 23.14 -5.39
CA MET A 325 -12.96 23.38 -6.69
C MET A 325 -13.33 22.34 -7.76
N PHE A 326 -13.82 21.16 -7.35
CA PHE A 326 -14.33 20.13 -8.26
C PHE A 326 -15.78 20.37 -8.71
N ALA A 327 -16.49 21.31 -8.09
CA ALA A 327 -17.93 21.54 -8.33
C ALA A 327 -18.25 22.46 -9.52
N SER A 328 -17.25 23.07 -10.17
CA SER A 328 -17.45 24.11 -11.19
C SER A 328 -17.60 23.61 -12.63
N ASN A 329 -17.27 22.34 -12.91
CA ASN A 329 -17.10 21.86 -14.29
C ASN A 329 -18.26 20.99 -14.82
N VAL A 330 -19.37 20.88 -14.09
CA VAL A 330 -20.59 20.23 -14.60
C VAL A 330 -21.37 21.22 -15.48
N ALA A 331 -21.32 21.01 -16.79
CA ALA A 331 -22.10 21.80 -17.75
C ALA A 331 -23.62 21.56 -17.57
N PRO A 332 -24.49 22.55 -17.86
CA PRO A 332 -25.89 22.51 -17.44
C PRO A 332 -26.77 21.66 -18.36
N GLY A 333 -27.26 20.51 -17.87
CA GLY A 333 -28.29 19.72 -18.55
C GLY A 333 -28.76 18.51 -17.73
N VAL A 334 -30.08 18.42 -17.49
CA VAL A 334 -30.79 17.35 -16.76
C VAL A 334 -30.36 17.19 -15.30
N GLY A 335 -31.22 17.63 -14.36
CA GLY A 335 -30.89 17.66 -12.93
C GLY A 335 -31.51 16.54 -12.10
N SER A 336 -30.82 16.19 -11.01
CA SER A 336 -31.42 15.74 -9.75
C SER A 336 -30.65 16.37 -8.59
N GLY A 337 -31.33 16.68 -7.49
CA GLY A 337 -30.92 17.80 -6.63
C GLY A 337 -29.88 17.52 -5.54
N THR A 338 -28.92 18.44 -5.38
CA THR A 338 -28.48 18.96 -4.07
C THR A 338 -27.83 20.34 -4.27
N SER A 339 -27.84 21.18 -3.23
CA SER A 339 -27.61 22.63 -3.39
C SER A 339 -26.14 23.01 -3.63
N LEU A 340 -25.88 23.74 -4.72
CA LEU A 340 -24.61 24.43 -4.99
C LEU A 340 -24.70 25.89 -4.55
N CYS A 341 -23.88 26.28 -3.57
CA CYS A 341 -23.79 27.66 -3.09
C CYS A 341 -22.48 28.31 -3.55
N THR A 342 -22.52 29.07 -4.64
CA THR A 342 -21.41 29.92 -5.09
C THR A 342 -21.51 31.32 -4.47
N PRO A 343 -20.54 31.77 -3.65
CA PRO A 343 -20.45 33.18 -3.28
C PRO A 343 -20.00 34.01 -4.50
N SER A 344 -20.61 35.17 -4.72
CA SER A 344 -20.18 36.12 -5.76
C SER A 344 -18.86 36.81 -5.36
N LEU A 345 -18.17 37.37 -6.36
CA LEU A 345 -16.86 38.00 -6.16
C LEU A 345 -16.88 39.19 -5.17
N GLU A 346 -18.04 39.84 -5.04
CA GLU A 346 -18.31 40.93 -4.09
C GLU A 346 -18.23 40.46 -2.63
N MET A 347 -18.66 39.23 -2.35
CA MET A 347 -18.69 38.67 -0.99
C MET A 347 -17.28 38.38 -0.43
N LEU A 348 -16.28 38.27 -1.30
CA LEU A 348 -14.86 38.16 -0.93
C LEU A 348 -14.22 39.52 -0.59
N ALA A 349 -14.74 40.62 -1.13
CA ALA A 349 -14.22 41.97 -0.89
C ALA A 349 -14.65 42.55 0.46
N MET A 350 -15.77 42.11 1.03
CA MET A 350 -16.28 42.60 2.33
C MET A 350 -15.60 41.95 3.55
N ALA A 351 -14.60 41.08 3.35
CA ALA A 351 -13.93 40.35 4.42
C ALA A 351 -12.65 41.04 4.97
N THR A 352 -12.34 42.26 4.50
CA THR A 352 -11.08 42.97 4.80
C THR A 352 -11.23 44.23 5.66
N GLU A 353 -12.42 44.59 6.12
CA GLU A 353 -12.65 45.84 6.87
C GLU A 353 -13.35 45.62 8.24
N ASP A 354 -12.66 46.10 9.28
CA ASP A 354 -13.12 46.45 10.63
C ASP A 354 -13.54 45.40 11.70
N HIS A 355 -13.68 45.93 12.93
CA HIS A 355 -13.47 45.26 14.21
C HIS A 355 -14.74 44.68 14.87
N HIS A 356 -14.54 43.69 15.75
CA HIS A 356 -15.39 43.32 16.90
C HIS A 356 -16.92 43.28 16.73
N THR A 357 -17.48 42.08 16.56
CA THR A 357 -18.49 41.51 17.50
C THR A 357 -18.76 40.03 17.20
N SER A 358 -19.38 39.33 18.13
CA SER A 358 -19.62 37.88 18.07
C SER A 358 -21.02 37.53 17.54
N SER A 359 -21.13 36.67 16.52
CA SER A 359 -22.30 35.77 16.38
C SER A 359 -22.04 34.54 15.49
N THR A 360 -21.94 33.40 16.18
CA THR A 360 -22.17 32.02 15.77
C THR A 360 -23.00 31.81 14.47
N SER A 361 -22.37 31.32 13.38
CA SER A 361 -23.00 30.47 12.33
C SER A 361 -22.11 30.12 11.10
N THR A 362 -20.94 30.73 10.92
CA THR A 362 -20.16 30.65 9.67
C THR A 362 -19.14 29.49 9.54
N SER A 363 -18.97 28.65 10.56
CA SER A 363 -17.84 27.70 10.66
C SER A 363 -17.84 26.59 9.60
N ALA A 364 -19.01 26.00 9.27
CA ALA A 364 -19.10 24.82 8.41
C ALA A 364 -18.71 25.08 6.94
N ALA A 365 -19.04 26.26 6.40
CA ALA A 365 -18.72 26.61 5.01
C ALA A 365 -17.21 26.84 4.81
N VAL A 366 -16.54 27.47 5.79
CA VAL A 366 -15.09 27.76 5.75
C VAL A 366 -14.26 26.48 5.96
N GLN A 367 -14.78 25.49 6.69
CA GLN A 367 -14.14 24.17 6.83
C GLN A 367 -14.00 23.44 5.49
N ALA A 368 -14.94 23.60 4.54
CA ALA A 368 -14.90 22.95 3.24
C ALA A 368 -13.87 23.55 2.25
N GLN A 369 -13.28 24.70 2.57
CA GLN A 369 -12.40 25.47 1.68
C GLN A 369 -10.90 25.35 1.98
N GLN A 370 -10.49 24.54 2.96
CA GLN A 370 -9.08 24.39 3.31
C GLN A 370 -8.36 23.37 2.41
N PRO A 371 -7.22 23.72 1.77
CA PRO A 371 -6.39 22.74 1.06
C PRO A 371 -5.68 21.82 2.05
N VAL A 372 -5.47 20.56 1.67
CA VAL A 372 -4.72 19.57 2.46
C VAL A 372 -3.41 19.27 1.77
N LEU A 373 -2.30 19.32 2.48
CA LEU A 373 -0.99 18.91 1.98
C LEU A 373 -0.76 17.44 2.33
N VAL A 374 -0.68 16.60 1.31
CA VAL A 374 -0.30 15.19 1.39
C VAL A 374 1.20 15.07 1.21
N CYS A 375 1.85 14.16 1.95
CA CYS A 375 3.24 13.81 1.68
C CYS A 375 3.66 12.40 2.12
N THR A 376 4.72 11.88 1.51
CA THR A 376 5.42 10.64 1.94
C THR A 376 6.73 10.98 2.65
N ALA A 377 7.31 10.04 3.40
CA ALA A 377 8.59 10.22 4.08
C ALA A 377 9.59 9.08 3.79
N PHE A 378 10.87 9.42 3.73
CA PHE A 378 11.97 8.51 3.43
C PHE A 378 12.00 7.33 4.41
N LYS A 379 12.05 6.10 3.87
CA LYS A 379 11.97 4.83 4.63
C LYS A 379 10.73 4.71 5.53
N LYS A 380 9.61 5.34 5.17
CA LYS A 380 8.32 5.18 5.84
C LYS A 380 7.20 4.87 4.85
N ASN A 381 6.63 3.68 4.97
CA ASN A 381 5.45 3.24 4.25
C ASN A 381 4.19 3.87 4.88
N ARG A 382 4.13 5.20 4.92
CA ARG A 382 3.03 5.97 5.52
C ARG A 382 2.81 7.24 4.70
N ILE A 383 1.54 7.60 4.52
CA ILE A 383 1.12 8.90 4.00
C ILE A 383 0.84 9.81 5.19
N TYR A 384 1.27 11.06 5.10
CA TYR A 384 1.09 12.09 6.11
C TYR A 384 0.20 13.19 5.52
N LEU A 385 -0.71 13.73 6.34
CA LEU A 385 -1.67 14.75 5.95
C LEU A 385 -1.52 15.96 6.87
N PHE A 386 -1.24 17.12 6.29
CA PHE A 386 -1.18 18.40 7.00
C PHE A 386 -2.36 19.29 6.59
N THR A 387 -3.04 19.84 7.59
CA THR A 387 -4.10 20.85 7.42
C THR A 387 -3.65 22.18 8.03
N ASN A 388 -4.42 23.26 7.82
CA ASN A 388 -4.10 24.58 8.40
C ASN A 388 -4.34 24.67 9.92
N ARG A 389 -5.15 23.77 10.52
CA ARG A 389 -5.36 23.68 11.97
C ARG A 389 -4.19 22.95 12.62
N GLU A 390 -3.64 23.49 13.70
CA GLU A 390 -2.67 22.78 14.53
C GLU A 390 -3.37 21.89 15.57
N PRO A 391 -2.72 20.81 16.07
CA PRO A 391 -3.28 19.95 17.14
C PRO A 391 -3.49 20.63 18.51
N HIS A 392 -3.41 21.96 18.57
CA HIS A 392 -3.72 22.78 19.75
C HIS A 392 -5.02 23.58 19.53
N ASP A 393 -5.33 23.98 18.29
CA ASP A 393 -6.61 24.63 17.95
C ASP A 393 -7.80 23.69 18.22
N ILE A 394 -7.63 22.39 17.96
CA ILE A 394 -8.62 21.34 18.21
C ILE A 394 -9.00 21.26 19.70
N LYS A 395 -8.13 21.71 20.62
CA LYS A 395 -8.39 21.70 22.07
C LYS A 395 -9.26 22.87 22.56
N ALA A 396 -9.54 23.85 21.70
CA ALA A 396 -10.38 25.00 22.05
C ALA A 396 -11.89 24.73 21.82
N ASP A 397 -12.23 23.80 20.90
CA ASP A 397 -13.61 23.43 20.55
C ASP A 397 -14.25 22.47 21.61
N GLY A 398 -14.27 22.90 22.88
CA GLY A 398 -15.28 22.53 23.87
C GLY A 398 -15.16 21.20 24.64
N ASP A 399 -14.49 20.17 24.13
CA ASP A 399 -14.55 18.82 24.73
C ASP A 399 -13.52 18.59 25.86
N SER A 400 -14.00 18.29 27.07
CA SER A 400 -13.18 18.32 28.30
C SER A 400 -12.53 16.97 28.63
N VAL A 401 -11.27 16.77 28.24
CA VAL A 401 -10.55 15.48 28.44
C VAL A 401 -9.37 15.61 29.43
N THR A 402 -9.23 14.57 30.26
CA THR A 402 -8.31 14.46 31.40
C THR A 402 -6.82 14.61 31.04
N PRO A 403 -6.01 15.32 31.85
CA PRO A 403 -4.55 15.39 31.65
C PRO A 403 -3.92 13.99 31.79
N GLY A 404 -3.48 13.44 30.66
CA GLY A 404 -3.03 12.05 30.53
C GLY A 404 -3.32 11.47 29.14
N SER A 405 -4.33 11.98 28.43
CA SER A 405 -4.49 11.68 27.00
C SER A 405 -3.35 12.29 26.19
N ALA A 406 -2.46 11.42 25.68
CA ALA A 406 -1.35 11.80 24.83
C ALA A 406 -1.80 12.03 23.38
N ALA A 407 -2.54 13.13 23.16
CA ALA A 407 -2.89 13.71 21.85
C ALA A 407 -3.17 12.66 20.76
N GLU A 408 -4.34 12.03 20.84
CA GLU A 408 -4.74 10.89 20.02
C GLU A 408 -4.67 11.22 18.53
N ARG A 409 -3.62 10.70 17.86
CA ARG A 409 -3.38 10.90 16.43
C ARG A 409 -4.35 10.04 15.62
N ASP A 410 -4.90 10.66 14.59
CA ASP A 410 -6.09 10.15 13.90
C ASP A 410 -5.90 8.78 13.23
N ILE A 411 -6.98 8.01 13.25
CA ILE A 411 -7.29 6.68 12.68
C ILE A 411 -6.09 5.78 12.29
N PHE A 412 -5.97 4.67 13.05
CA PHE A 412 -5.22 3.48 12.66
C PHE A 412 -5.78 2.86 11.38
N ASN A 413 -5.06 2.94 10.25
CA ASN A 413 -5.39 2.12 9.08
C ASN A 413 -4.18 1.80 8.16
N GLU A 414 -3.23 0.99 8.65
CA GLU A 414 -2.61 -0.06 7.83
C GLU A 414 -1.74 -1.06 8.66
N LYS A 415 -1.20 -2.09 8.01
CA LYS A 415 -0.49 -3.21 8.67
C LYS A 415 0.91 -2.82 9.15
N PRO A 416 1.37 -3.34 10.31
CA PRO A 416 2.71 -3.07 10.82
C PRO A 416 3.79 -3.56 9.84
N THR A 417 4.85 -2.77 9.68
CA THR A 417 5.99 -3.15 8.83
C THR A 417 6.76 -4.32 9.43
N LYS A 418 7.54 -5.05 8.62
CA LYS A 418 8.35 -6.19 9.12
C LYS A 418 9.33 -5.79 10.21
N GLU A 419 9.84 -4.56 10.19
CA GLU A 419 10.74 -4.03 11.22
C GLU A 419 9.98 -3.68 12.51
N GLU A 420 8.75 -3.15 12.41
CA GLU A 420 7.87 -2.95 13.57
C GLU A 420 7.39 -4.28 14.17
N VAL A 421 7.20 -5.32 13.36
CA VAL A 421 6.92 -6.70 13.83
C VAL A 421 8.13 -7.30 14.55
N LEU A 422 9.36 -7.07 14.04
CA LEU A 422 10.61 -7.51 14.68
C LEU A 422 10.98 -6.69 15.93
N ALA A 423 10.51 -5.45 16.04
CA ALA A 423 10.58 -4.66 17.26
C ALA A 423 9.55 -5.14 18.29
N ALA A 424 8.30 -5.38 17.87
CA ALA A 424 7.23 -5.87 18.75
C ALA A 424 7.54 -7.24 19.38
N THR A 425 8.33 -8.11 18.74
CA THR A 425 8.82 -9.36 19.38
C THR A 425 9.85 -9.12 20.49
N ARG A 426 10.52 -7.97 20.56
CA ARG A 426 11.30 -7.57 21.75
C ARG A 426 10.41 -7.02 22.87
N ASP A 427 9.34 -6.31 22.51
CA ASP A 427 8.37 -5.74 23.47
C ASP A 427 7.31 -6.76 23.94
N SER A 428 7.58 -8.06 23.83
CA SER A 428 6.68 -9.18 24.14
C SER A 428 6.08 -9.15 25.56
N ALA A 429 6.72 -8.48 26.52
CA ALA A 429 6.16 -8.24 27.86
C ALA A 429 4.88 -7.37 27.86
N THR A 430 4.67 -6.58 26.81
CA THR A 430 3.57 -5.58 26.71
C THR A 430 2.39 -6.07 25.87
N ALA A 431 2.64 -7.00 24.93
CA ALA A 431 1.62 -7.56 24.03
C ALA A 431 0.50 -8.29 24.78
N ALA A 432 0.81 -8.85 25.95
CA ALA A 432 -0.14 -9.53 26.85
C ALA A 432 -1.33 -8.66 27.31
N SER A 433 -1.30 -7.34 27.10
CA SER A 433 -2.42 -6.45 27.41
C SER A 433 -3.52 -6.37 26.33
N ARG A 434 -3.36 -7.03 25.16
CA ARG A 434 -4.34 -6.99 24.05
C ARG A 434 -4.94 -8.35 23.68
N LEU A 435 -4.46 -9.44 24.28
CA LEU A 435 -4.99 -10.78 24.06
C LEU A 435 -6.23 -11.02 24.94
N ALA A 436 -7.16 -11.83 24.45
CA ALA A 436 -8.41 -12.10 25.15
C ALA A 436 -8.19 -12.94 26.43
N GLY A 437 -8.84 -12.55 27.52
CA GLY A 437 -8.67 -13.22 28.82
C GLY A 437 -9.59 -14.42 29.04
N SER A 438 -10.62 -14.59 28.20
CA SER A 438 -11.52 -15.75 28.30
C SER A 438 -12.17 -16.13 26.97
N ALA A 439 -12.58 -17.39 26.89
CA ALA A 439 -13.31 -17.98 25.79
C ALA A 439 -14.48 -18.82 26.32
N ILE A 440 -15.50 -19.02 25.48
CA ILE A 440 -16.64 -19.90 25.73
C ILE A 440 -16.73 -20.86 24.55
N LEU A 441 -16.55 -22.16 24.80
CA LEU A 441 -16.74 -23.21 23.80
C LEU A 441 -18.18 -23.68 23.92
N HIS A 442 -18.98 -23.42 22.89
CA HIS A 442 -20.34 -23.93 22.76
C HIS A 442 -20.24 -25.35 22.19
N THR A 443 -20.69 -26.37 22.93
CA THR A 443 -20.65 -27.77 22.49
C THR A 443 -22.06 -28.37 22.48
N THR A 444 -22.27 -29.50 21.79
CA THR A 444 -23.58 -30.20 21.81
C THR A 444 -24.06 -30.64 23.20
N LEU A 445 -23.19 -30.64 24.21
CA LEU A 445 -23.54 -30.96 25.60
C LEU A 445 -23.50 -29.75 26.56
N GLY A 446 -23.36 -28.54 26.02
CA GLY A 446 -23.39 -27.27 26.76
C GLY A 446 -22.09 -26.45 26.66
N ASP A 447 -22.05 -25.37 27.43
CA ASP A 447 -20.99 -24.36 27.36
C ASP A 447 -19.84 -24.62 28.34
N ILE A 448 -18.60 -24.48 27.84
CA ILE A 448 -17.36 -24.57 28.64
C ILE A 448 -16.67 -23.21 28.62
N HIS A 449 -16.63 -22.52 29.77
CA HIS A 449 -15.94 -21.23 29.90
C HIS A 449 -14.48 -21.45 30.32
N ILE A 450 -13.54 -20.99 29.50
CA ILE A 450 -12.10 -21.07 29.75
C ILE A 450 -11.56 -19.67 30.08
N ARG A 451 -10.77 -19.55 31.15
CA ARG A 451 -9.88 -18.40 31.37
C ARG A 451 -8.53 -18.70 30.71
N LEU A 452 -8.00 -17.74 29.97
CA LEU A 452 -6.75 -17.83 29.22
C LEU A 452 -5.62 -17.13 29.99
N PHE A 453 -4.35 -17.48 29.68
CA PHE A 453 -3.15 -16.98 30.36
C PHE A 453 -2.22 -16.17 29.42
N PRO A 454 -2.69 -15.02 28.87
CA PRO A 454 -1.95 -14.28 27.83
C PRO A 454 -0.65 -13.60 28.29
N ARG A 455 -0.34 -13.57 29.59
CA ARG A 455 0.93 -13.04 30.11
C ARG A 455 2.02 -14.10 30.16
N GLU A 456 1.61 -15.34 30.41
CA GLU A 456 2.48 -16.49 30.64
C GLU A 456 2.76 -17.28 29.35
N CYS A 457 1.81 -17.29 28.40
CA CYS A 457 1.90 -18.01 27.12
C CYS A 457 1.23 -17.21 25.97
N PRO A 458 1.79 -16.03 25.61
CA PRO A 458 1.19 -15.12 24.65
C PRO A 458 0.96 -15.75 23.27
N ARG A 459 1.90 -16.54 22.73
CA ARG A 459 1.77 -17.13 21.38
C ARG A 459 0.69 -18.19 21.34
N THR A 460 0.58 -19.03 22.37
CA THR A 460 -0.42 -20.08 22.46
C THR A 460 -1.83 -19.50 22.57
N VAL A 461 -1.98 -18.43 23.37
CA VAL A 461 -3.26 -17.71 23.47
C VAL A 461 -3.59 -16.97 22.17
N GLU A 462 -2.61 -16.34 21.49
CA GLU A 462 -2.81 -15.73 20.16
C GLU A 462 -3.29 -16.76 19.13
N ASN A 463 -2.63 -17.93 19.06
CA ASN A 463 -3.00 -19.03 18.18
C ASN A 463 -4.43 -19.52 18.43
N PHE A 464 -4.77 -19.81 19.70
CA PHE A 464 -6.10 -20.28 20.08
C PHE A 464 -7.20 -19.24 19.79
N VAL A 465 -6.95 -17.96 20.11
CA VAL A 465 -7.89 -16.85 19.86
C VAL A 465 -8.05 -16.59 18.36
N GLY A 466 -6.96 -16.67 17.59
CA GLY A 466 -6.98 -16.52 16.14
C GLY A 466 -7.80 -17.60 15.44
N HIS A 467 -7.57 -18.87 15.76
CA HIS A 467 -8.40 -19.98 15.27
C HIS A 467 -9.87 -19.81 15.67
N SER A 468 -10.15 -19.43 16.93
CA SER A 468 -11.52 -19.23 17.41
C SER A 468 -12.25 -18.10 16.67
N ARG A 469 -11.60 -16.94 16.50
CA ARG A 469 -12.16 -15.79 15.75
C ARG A 469 -12.33 -16.08 14.26
N ALA A 470 -11.51 -16.95 13.68
CA ALA A 470 -11.64 -17.42 12.31
C ALA A 470 -12.73 -18.51 12.13
N GLY A 471 -13.42 -18.92 13.21
CA GLY A 471 -14.39 -20.02 13.18
C GLY A 471 -13.77 -21.40 12.91
N TYR A 472 -12.44 -21.52 13.02
CA TYR A 472 -11.70 -22.74 12.64
C TYR A 472 -12.18 -23.97 13.42
N TYR A 473 -12.45 -23.82 14.72
CA TYR A 473 -12.91 -24.91 15.59
C TYR A 473 -14.39 -25.28 15.41
N ASN A 474 -15.16 -24.57 14.58
CA ASN A 474 -16.57 -24.88 14.38
C ASN A 474 -16.71 -26.25 13.70
N GLY A 475 -17.67 -27.05 14.14
CA GLY A 475 -17.87 -28.44 13.70
C GLY A 475 -16.83 -29.46 14.20
N HIS A 476 -15.77 -29.05 14.90
CA HIS A 476 -14.69 -29.97 15.31
C HIS A 476 -15.14 -30.95 16.38
N ILE A 477 -14.86 -32.24 16.17
CA ILE A 477 -15.19 -33.32 17.11
C ILE A 477 -14.13 -33.52 18.20
N PHE A 478 -14.58 -33.95 19.38
CA PHE A 478 -13.73 -34.50 20.44
C PHE A 478 -13.26 -35.92 20.06
N HIS A 479 -12.37 -35.98 19.07
CA HIS A 479 -11.90 -37.22 18.45
C HIS A 479 -11.21 -38.21 19.41
N ARG A 480 -10.79 -37.77 20.59
CA ARG A 480 -10.18 -38.63 21.62
C ARG A 480 -10.64 -38.23 23.02
N VAL A 481 -11.20 -39.19 23.76
CA VAL A 481 -11.78 -39.01 25.09
C VAL A 481 -11.32 -40.14 25.99
N ILE A 482 -10.55 -39.84 27.04
CA ILE A 482 -10.09 -40.83 28.02
C ILE A 482 -10.68 -40.50 29.38
N LYS A 483 -11.60 -41.37 29.83
CA LYS A 483 -12.29 -41.25 31.12
C LYS A 483 -11.29 -41.17 32.28
N GLY A 484 -11.39 -40.12 33.08
CA GLY A 484 -10.51 -39.87 34.22
C GLY A 484 -9.13 -39.30 33.88
N PHE A 485 -8.83 -39.02 32.61
CA PHE A 485 -7.57 -38.39 32.17
C PHE A 485 -7.83 -37.03 31.49
N MET A 486 -8.32 -37.03 30.25
CA MET A 486 -8.52 -35.81 29.44
C MET A 486 -9.51 -36.00 28.28
N ILE A 487 -9.95 -34.88 27.70
CA ILE A 487 -10.68 -34.82 26.42
C ILE A 487 -9.88 -33.96 25.42
N GLN A 488 -9.71 -34.41 24.18
CA GLN A 488 -8.86 -33.78 23.15
C GLN A 488 -9.66 -33.43 21.88
N THR A 489 -9.35 -32.28 21.30
CA THR A 489 -10.05 -31.70 20.14
C THR A 489 -9.09 -30.81 19.32
N GLY A 490 -9.60 -30.03 18.36
CA GLY A 490 -8.79 -29.10 17.54
C GLY A 490 -8.13 -29.72 16.31
N CYS A 491 -8.55 -30.93 15.90
CA CYS A 491 -8.13 -31.60 14.66
C CYS A 491 -9.25 -31.53 13.60
N PRO A 492 -9.07 -30.83 12.45
CA PRO A 492 -10.11 -30.69 11.43
C PRO A 492 -10.58 -32.00 10.80
N LEU A 493 -9.69 -32.99 10.71
CA LEU A 493 -9.97 -34.29 10.09
C LEU A 493 -10.60 -35.30 11.07
N GLY A 494 -10.73 -34.96 12.36
CA GLY A 494 -11.18 -35.91 13.38
C GLY A 494 -10.27 -37.14 13.62
N THR A 495 -9.08 -37.19 13.01
CA THR A 495 -8.14 -38.32 13.08
C THR A 495 -7.09 -38.23 14.20
N GLY A 496 -6.93 -37.06 14.82
CA GLY A 496 -5.81 -36.74 15.73
C GLY A 496 -4.47 -36.48 15.03
N THR A 497 -4.37 -36.64 13.71
CA THR A 497 -3.14 -36.36 12.92
C THR A 497 -3.17 -35.02 12.19
N GLY A 498 -4.33 -34.39 12.07
CA GLY A 498 -4.50 -33.10 11.40
C GLY A 498 -4.48 -31.90 12.36
N GLY A 499 -4.10 -30.73 11.84
CA GLY A 499 -4.06 -29.48 12.58
C GLY A 499 -2.84 -28.64 12.23
N LYS A 500 -2.98 -27.32 12.22
CA LYS A 500 -1.89 -26.36 11.93
C LYS A 500 -2.17 -25.07 12.67
N SER A 501 -1.14 -24.39 13.17
CA SER A 501 -1.27 -23.07 13.79
C SER A 501 -1.76 -21.99 12.80
N ILE A 502 -2.14 -20.83 13.31
CA ILE A 502 -2.48 -19.63 12.52
C ILE A 502 -1.34 -19.15 11.60
N TRP A 503 -0.10 -19.58 11.86
CA TRP A 503 1.08 -19.28 11.04
C TRP A 503 1.33 -20.32 9.92
N GLY A 504 0.49 -21.36 9.81
CA GLY A 504 0.53 -22.36 8.73
C GLY A 504 1.44 -23.57 8.96
N GLY A 505 2.09 -23.65 10.12
CA GLY A 505 2.97 -24.75 10.53
C GLY A 505 2.84 -25.05 12.03
N GLU A 506 3.91 -25.54 12.63
CA GLU A 506 4.04 -25.78 14.09
C GLU A 506 4.72 -24.59 14.78
N PHE A 507 4.61 -24.49 16.12
CA PHE A 507 5.30 -23.49 16.93
C PHE A 507 5.81 -24.03 18.28
N GLU A 508 6.68 -23.25 18.92
CA GLU A 508 7.37 -23.59 20.17
C GLU A 508 6.47 -23.79 21.39
N ASP A 509 7.01 -24.41 22.44
CA ASP A 509 6.35 -24.55 23.74
C ASP A 509 6.61 -23.36 24.69
N GLU A 510 5.59 -22.93 25.43
CA GLU A 510 5.64 -21.80 26.37
C GLU A 510 5.48 -22.29 27.81
N PHE A 511 6.54 -22.82 28.41
CA PHE A 511 6.52 -23.34 29.79
C PHE A 511 6.76 -22.26 30.84
N HIS A 512 5.72 -21.87 31.59
CA HIS A 512 5.83 -20.92 32.70
C HIS A 512 5.80 -21.63 34.08
N PRO A 513 6.65 -21.25 35.08
CA PRO A 513 6.72 -21.95 36.38
C PRO A 513 5.43 -22.01 37.20
N SER A 514 4.54 -21.01 37.06
CA SER A 514 3.24 -20.99 37.75
C SER A 514 2.16 -21.86 37.11
N LEU A 515 2.38 -22.32 35.86
CA LEU A 515 1.39 -23.07 35.10
C LEU A 515 1.75 -24.56 35.12
N ARG A 516 0.89 -25.36 35.76
CA ARG A 516 1.07 -26.79 36.02
C ARG A 516 -0.27 -27.51 35.88
N HIS A 517 -0.22 -28.79 35.56
CA HIS A 517 -1.38 -29.69 35.56
C HIS A 517 -1.71 -30.17 36.99
N ASP A 518 -1.62 -29.25 37.97
CA ASP A 518 -1.80 -29.49 39.41
C ASP A 518 -3.25 -29.76 39.80
N ARG A 519 -4.19 -29.39 38.93
CA ARG A 519 -5.64 -29.44 39.13
C ARG A 519 -6.35 -29.94 37.87
N PRO A 520 -7.52 -30.59 38.02
CA PRO A 520 -8.38 -30.92 36.89
C PRO A 520 -8.85 -29.65 36.15
N TYR A 521 -9.37 -29.85 34.94
CA TYR A 521 -9.87 -28.80 34.05
C TYR A 521 -8.82 -27.78 33.60
N THR A 522 -7.56 -28.20 33.57
CA THR A 522 -6.45 -27.45 32.98
C THR A 522 -6.46 -27.66 31.46
N VAL A 523 -6.23 -26.58 30.71
CA VAL A 523 -6.31 -26.54 29.23
C VAL A 523 -4.90 -26.37 28.67
N SER A 524 -4.51 -27.28 27.78
CA SER A 524 -3.11 -27.47 27.39
C SER A 524 -3.00 -27.91 25.92
N MET A 525 -1.92 -27.53 25.24
CA MET A 525 -1.70 -27.88 23.83
C MET A 525 -1.34 -29.36 23.65
N ALA A 526 -1.96 -29.99 22.65
CA ALA A 526 -1.51 -31.30 22.17
C ALA A 526 -0.40 -31.10 21.14
N ASN A 527 0.70 -31.82 21.33
CA ASN A 527 1.89 -31.81 20.48
C ASN A 527 2.36 -33.26 20.23
N ALA A 528 3.18 -33.46 19.20
CA ALA A 528 3.78 -34.76 18.85
C ALA A 528 5.22 -34.93 19.42
N GLY A 529 5.70 -33.92 20.14
CA GLY A 529 7.06 -33.76 20.64
C GLY A 529 7.34 -32.28 20.97
N PRO A 530 8.52 -31.95 21.52
CA PRO A 530 8.86 -30.57 21.88
C PRO A 530 8.77 -29.62 20.68
N ASN A 531 8.14 -28.46 20.87
CA ASN A 531 7.96 -27.41 19.85
C ASN A 531 7.14 -27.81 18.61
N THR A 532 6.23 -28.78 18.74
CA THR A 532 5.34 -29.23 17.64
C THR A 532 3.88 -28.80 17.85
N ASN A 533 3.66 -27.59 18.42
CA ASN A 533 2.30 -27.12 18.72
C ASN A 533 1.55 -26.72 17.44
N GLY A 534 0.34 -27.24 17.25
CA GLY A 534 -0.52 -26.97 16.09
C GLY A 534 -1.81 -26.24 16.46
N SER A 535 -2.95 -26.81 16.08
CA SER A 535 -4.30 -26.35 16.48
C SER A 535 -4.96 -27.22 17.55
N GLN A 536 -4.39 -28.39 17.87
CA GLN A 536 -4.98 -29.35 18.80
C GLN A 536 -4.71 -28.98 20.26
N PHE A 537 -5.72 -29.20 21.11
CA PHE A 537 -5.63 -28.97 22.55
C PHE A 537 -6.47 -30.00 23.31
N PHE A 538 -6.17 -30.15 24.60
CA PHE A 538 -6.91 -31.01 25.52
C PHE A 538 -7.29 -30.29 26.81
N ILE A 539 -8.33 -30.81 27.48
CA ILE A 539 -8.79 -30.39 28.80
C ILE A 539 -8.67 -31.59 29.74
N THR A 540 -7.93 -31.46 30.84
CA THR A 540 -7.79 -32.54 31.83
C THR A 540 -9.05 -32.70 32.67
N VAL A 541 -9.32 -33.91 33.18
CA VAL A 541 -10.36 -34.15 34.22
C VAL A 541 -9.78 -34.63 35.56
N ALA A 542 -8.47 -34.83 35.62
CA ALA A 542 -7.68 -35.10 36.82
C ALA A 542 -6.41 -34.24 36.85
N PRO A 543 -5.67 -34.18 37.97
CA PRO A 543 -4.28 -33.71 37.99
C PRO A 543 -3.38 -34.66 37.18
N THR A 544 -2.48 -34.12 36.35
CA THR A 544 -1.64 -34.90 35.43
C THR A 544 -0.18 -34.39 35.40
N PRO A 545 0.54 -34.36 36.54
CA PRO A 545 1.86 -33.70 36.65
C PRO A 545 2.95 -34.28 35.75
N TRP A 546 2.78 -35.49 35.22
CA TRP A 546 3.69 -36.08 34.23
C TRP A 546 3.67 -35.39 32.85
N LEU A 547 2.74 -34.45 32.64
CA LEU A 547 2.63 -33.58 31.46
C LEU A 547 3.30 -32.20 31.65
N ASP A 548 3.76 -31.88 32.87
CA ASP A 548 4.38 -30.59 33.16
C ASP A 548 5.74 -30.44 32.44
N ASN A 549 5.92 -29.27 31.81
CA ASN A 549 7.05 -28.97 30.92
C ASN A 549 7.17 -29.94 29.71
N LYS A 550 6.04 -30.53 29.28
CA LYS A 550 5.90 -31.26 28.01
C LYS A 550 4.77 -30.72 27.14
N HIS A 551 3.68 -30.26 27.76
CA HIS A 551 2.53 -29.65 27.09
C HIS A 551 2.33 -28.23 27.60
N THR A 552 2.11 -27.30 26.68
CA THR A 552 1.96 -25.88 26.98
C THR A 552 0.56 -25.59 27.55
N VAL A 553 0.50 -25.36 28.87
CA VAL A 553 -0.72 -24.98 29.59
C VAL A 553 -1.06 -23.52 29.28
N PHE A 554 -2.23 -23.27 28.68
CA PHE A 554 -2.62 -21.91 28.25
C PHE A 554 -3.98 -21.42 28.79
N GLY A 555 -4.69 -22.28 29.53
CA GLY A 555 -5.92 -21.87 30.20
C GLY A 555 -6.40 -22.83 31.27
N ARG A 556 -7.52 -22.49 31.90
CA ARG A 556 -8.22 -23.32 32.88
C ARG A 556 -9.71 -23.05 32.82
N VAL A 557 -10.54 -24.10 32.90
CA VAL A 557 -12.00 -23.96 32.90
C VAL A 557 -12.45 -23.28 34.19
N VAL A 558 -13.34 -22.29 34.07
CA VAL A 558 -13.89 -21.51 35.20
C VAL A 558 -15.40 -21.73 35.40
N LYS A 559 -16.14 -22.14 34.37
CA LYS A 559 -17.54 -22.59 34.42
C LYS A 559 -17.76 -23.67 33.37
N GLY A 560 -18.74 -24.56 33.57
CA GLY A 560 -18.98 -25.69 32.65
C GLY A 560 -18.15 -26.94 32.94
N MET A 561 -17.55 -27.07 34.13
CA MET A 561 -16.81 -28.27 34.55
C MET A 561 -17.66 -29.55 34.46
N GLU A 562 -18.97 -29.43 34.72
CA GLU A 562 -19.95 -30.51 34.52
C GLU A 562 -20.06 -30.98 33.07
N VAL A 563 -19.93 -30.07 32.09
CA VAL A 563 -19.94 -30.40 30.66
C VAL A 563 -18.69 -31.20 30.30
N VAL A 564 -17.52 -30.77 30.79
CA VAL A 564 -16.25 -31.51 30.62
C VAL A 564 -16.35 -32.92 31.23
N GLN A 565 -16.95 -33.05 32.43
CA GLN A 565 -17.20 -34.35 33.06
C GLN A 565 -18.21 -35.20 32.28
N LYS A 566 -19.29 -34.62 31.73
CA LYS A 566 -20.23 -35.33 30.87
C LYS A 566 -19.53 -35.89 29.64
N ILE A 567 -18.74 -35.08 28.92
CA ILE A 567 -17.97 -35.51 27.75
C ILE A 567 -17.00 -36.64 28.12
N SER A 568 -16.27 -36.52 29.23
CA SER A 568 -15.31 -37.55 29.70
C SER A 568 -15.95 -38.88 30.15
N ASN A 569 -17.28 -38.93 30.32
CA ASN A 569 -18.02 -40.12 30.71
C ASN A 569 -18.81 -40.78 29.56
N ILE A 570 -18.72 -40.27 28.33
CA ILE A 570 -19.32 -40.88 27.14
C ILE A 570 -18.67 -42.24 26.86
N LYS A 571 -19.44 -43.17 26.28
CA LYS A 571 -18.92 -44.45 25.81
C LYS A 571 -17.98 -44.23 24.62
N THR A 572 -16.77 -44.78 24.69
CA THR A 572 -15.76 -44.68 23.63
C THR A 572 -15.40 -46.04 23.05
N HIS A 573 -14.85 -46.05 21.83
CA HIS A 573 -14.29 -47.23 21.18
C HIS A 573 -12.99 -47.65 21.88
N ALA A 574 -13.01 -48.81 22.56
CA ALA A 574 -11.90 -49.33 23.37
C ALA A 574 -10.56 -49.62 22.64
N LYS A 575 -10.46 -49.37 21.32
CA LYS A 575 -9.22 -49.43 20.54
C LYS A 575 -8.59 -48.06 20.23
N ASN A 576 -9.41 -47.00 20.18
CA ASN A 576 -9.02 -45.71 19.60
C ASN A 576 -9.38 -44.50 20.48
N ASP A 577 -9.99 -44.70 21.65
CA ASP A 577 -10.50 -43.65 22.57
C ASP A 577 -11.53 -42.67 21.97
N LYS A 578 -11.99 -42.87 20.71
CA LYS A 578 -13.01 -42.01 20.07
C LYS A 578 -14.41 -42.28 20.67
N PRO A 579 -15.23 -41.26 20.96
CA PRO A 579 -16.65 -41.43 21.30
C PRO A 579 -17.45 -42.28 20.30
N LEU A 580 -18.46 -43.01 20.79
CA LEU A 580 -19.47 -43.67 19.95
C LEU A 580 -20.44 -42.66 19.32
N GLU A 581 -20.75 -41.60 20.06
CA GLU A 581 -21.58 -40.47 19.64
C GLU A 581 -20.67 -39.23 19.56
N ASP A 582 -20.53 -38.63 18.37
CA ASP A 582 -19.60 -37.53 18.14
C ASP A 582 -20.08 -36.22 18.81
N VAL A 583 -19.42 -35.83 19.90
CA VAL A 583 -19.54 -34.48 20.47
C VAL A 583 -18.71 -33.52 19.63
N ASN A 584 -19.31 -32.41 19.20
CA ASN A 584 -18.63 -31.35 18.46
C ASN A 584 -18.66 -30.00 19.19
N ILE A 585 -17.76 -29.12 18.75
CA ILE A 585 -17.78 -27.69 19.06
C ILE A 585 -18.67 -27.02 18.00
N ILE A 586 -19.72 -26.36 18.44
CA ILE A 586 -20.65 -25.59 17.59
C ILE A 586 -19.97 -24.27 17.19
N SER A 587 -19.46 -23.54 18.18
CA SER A 587 -18.74 -22.28 17.99
C SER A 587 -17.87 -21.94 19.20
N VAL A 588 -16.96 -20.96 19.06
CA VAL A 588 -16.14 -20.45 20.17
C VAL A 588 -16.28 -18.92 20.28
N THR A 589 -16.93 -18.44 21.34
CA THR A 589 -17.07 -17.01 21.63
C THR A 589 -15.90 -16.51 22.46
N ILE A 590 -15.15 -15.53 21.93
CA ILE A 590 -14.02 -14.89 22.62
C ILE A 590 -14.49 -13.65 23.40
N LYS A 591 -13.93 -13.44 24.60
CA LYS A 591 -14.19 -12.27 25.45
C LYS A 591 -12.89 -11.57 25.84
N ASP A 592 -12.76 -10.34 25.39
CA ASP A 592 -11.57 -9.51 25.56
C ASP A 592 -11.48 -8.89 26.98
N LEU A 593 -10.26 -8.64 27.45
CA LEU A 593 -9.98 -8.04 28.77
C LEU A 593 -10.24 -6.53 28.77
N GLY A 594 -11.51 -6.14 28.61
CA GLY A 594 -11.95 -4.73 28.62
C GLY A 594 -13.43 -4.48 28.92
N ALA A 595 -14.25 -5.52 29.09
CA ALA A 595 -15.69 -5.39 29.28
C ALA A 595 -16.15 -5.86 30.68
N GLY A 596 -15.97 -4.98 31.68
CA GLY A 596 -16.72 -4.98 32.95
C GLY A 596 -16.33 -6.01 34.01
N ILE A 597 -15.52 -5.57 34.98
CA ILE A 597 -15.79 -5.70 36.43
C ILE A 597 -15.47 -4.32 37.04
#